data_AF-A0A7X7SRY4-F1
#
_entry.id   AF-A0A7X7SRY4-F1
#
_cell.length_a   1.000
_cell.length_b   1.000
_cell.length_c   1.000
_cell.angle_alpha   90.00
_cell.angle_beta   90.00
_cell.angle_gamma   90.00
#
_symmetry.space_group_name_H-M   'P 1'
#
loop_
_entity.id
_entity.type
_entity.pdbx_description
1 polymer ?
#
loop_
_entity_poly.entity_id
_entity_poly.type
_entity_poly.pdbx_seq_one_letter_code
_entity_poly.pdbx_strand_id
1 'polypeptide(L)'
;MGRLPIDIKKKLGYIIRVERTIKSDKQKSKTNSKDNPYSKENFCKGICHYHTLNKLEKDYVNDSKVYLELLDKLSCSFKVSINEHRVLMNTLNYLLLKLLQAMEYIDDGLLENLINELNTLNYQQDCIAYYYVKLIEVAYNSQILKRINEEELNRIMLMKDLFDDLFQGLYNHVIGLYYMNNLELLLAEEYLTNAKIIYQLHNISKGLINTNFISLYMLKKDYINMVNLCLEMETYYLQTRNIHRLFHVYDTLANYFMLIYSYKKAYNYHINRKELMEKEEPLHRYQYSVNYNWGLSLIVNHRFSDAYEYLLNAYESCPFNNLKLRILNALLFIMVKLNFNEDIIKNYVQQGKTYVNDAIEGDQIIFKYFEFKYENNQYYRKYATTKLLPFMLAEPRRIDFTIMLFEDLYD
;
A
#
# COMPACT_ATOMS: atom_id res chain seq x y z
N MET A 1 -15.95 41.25 3.02
CA MET A 1 -15.21 40.15 3.68
C MET A 1 -14.31 40.74 4.75
N GLY A 2 -14.32 40.19 5.96
CA GLY A 2 -13.52 40.69 7.10
C GLY A 2 -12.02 40.42 6.94
N ARG A 3 -11.22 40.99 7.85
CA ARG A 3 -9.76 40.78 7.90
C ARG A 3 -9.46 39.30 8.21
N LEU A 4 -8.72 38.63 7.34
CA LEU A 4 -8.32 37.23 7.56
C LEU A 4 -7.34 37.12 8.75
N PRO A 5 -7.48 36.10 9.61
CA PRO A 5 -6.50 35.73 10.62
C PRO A 5 -5.09 35.50 10.05
N ILE A 6 -4.06 35.71 10.88
CA ILE A 6 -2.66 35.64 10.45
C ILE A 6 -2.25 34.22 10.05
N ASP A 7 -2.70 33.22 10.80
CA ASP A 7 -2.51 31.79 10.52
C ASP A 7 -3.07 31.40 9.16
N ILE A 8 -4.32 31.77 8.85
CA ILE A 8 -4.92 31.54 7.53
C ILE A 8 -4.09 32.22 6.44
N LYS A 9 -3.69 33.49 6.65
CA LYS A 9 -2.87 34.22 5.69
C LYS A 9 -1.53 33.56 5.40
N LYS A 10 -0.87 32.99 6.41
CA LYS A 10 0.39 32.26 6.22
C LYS A 10 0.17 31.00 5.38
N LYS A 11 -0.86 30.21 5.68
CA LYS A 11 -1.22 29.01 4.89
C LYS A 11 -1.57 29.36 3.44
N LEU A 12 -2.38 30.40 3.21
CA LEU A 12 -2.70 30.88 1.87
C LEU A 12 -1.46 31.39 1.13
N GLY A 13 -0.57 32.11 1.81
CA GLY A 13 0.68 32.60 1.22
C GLY A 13 1.62 31.47 0.81
N TYR A 14 1.69 30.41 1.62
CA TYR A 14 2.42 29.20 1.30
C TYR A 14 1.82 28.48 0.08
N ILE A 15 0.50 28.27 0.04
CA ILE A 15 -0.20 27.67 -1.11
C ILE A 15 0.08 28.46 -2.39
N ILE A 16 -0.06 29.79 -2.34
CA ILE A 16 0.23 30.69 -3.48
C ILE A 16 1.66 30.48 -3.97
N ARG A 17 2.64 30.43 -3.06
CA ARG A 17 4.05 30.23 -3.40
C ARG A 17 4.27 28.90 -4.12
N VAL A 18 3.76 27.81 -3.55
CA VAL A 18 3.99 26.46 -4.06
C VAL A 18 3.30 26.28 -5.41
N GLU A 19 2.02 26.60 -5.51
CA GLU A 19 1.25 26.46 -6.77
C GLU A 19 1.79 27.36 -7.87
N ARG A 20 2.17 28.61 -7.56
CA ARG A 20 2.83 29.49 -8.54
C ARG A 20 4.13 28.88 -9.04
N THR A 21 4.93 28.28 -8.15
CA THR A 21 6.21 27.68 -8.53
C THR A 21 6.00 26.46 -9.44
N ILE A 22 5.08 25.56 -9.08
CA ILE A 22 4.68 24.41 -9.91
C ILE A 22 4.25 24.85 -11.31
N LYS A 23 3.33 25.82 -11.40
CA LYS A 23 2.85 26.33 -12.69
C LYS A 23 3.95 27.07 -13.46
N SER A 24 4.83 27.80 -12.77
CA SER A 24 5.97 28.47 -13.38
C SER A 24 6.92 27.48 -14.04
N ASP A 25 7.27 26.39 -13.35
CA ASP A 25 8.20 25.39 -13.88
C ASP A 25 7.58 24.57 -15.01
N LYS A 26 6.29 24.22 -14.92
CA LYS A 26 5.52 23.62 -16.03
C LYS A 26 5.43 24.53 -17.26
N GLN A 27 5.50 25.85 -17.09
CA GLN A 27 5.44 26.80 -18.20
C GLN A 27 6.83 27.10 -18.78
N LYS A 28 7.91 27.07 -17.97
CA LYS A 28 9.29 27.22 -18.44
C LYS A 28 9.68 26.14 -19.45
N SER A 29 9.12 24.93 -19.32
CA SER A 29 9.35 23.85 -20.30
C SER A 29 8.63 24.06 -21.64
N LYS A 30 7.72 25.05 -21.74
CA LYS A 30 6.88 25.30 -22.93
C LYS A 30 7.15 26.64 -23.62
N THR A 31 7.60 27.66 -22.91
CA THR A 31 7.77 29.02 -23.44
C THR A 31 9.06 29.68 -22.93
N ASN A 32 9.56 30.69 -23.66
CA ASN A 32 10.66 31.54 -23.20
C ASN A 32 10.38 32.12 -21.80
N SER A 33 11.42 32.21 -20.96
CA SER A 33 11.28 32.54 -19.53
C SER A 33 10.67 33.91 -19.24
N LYS A 34 10.81 34.87 -20.15
CA LYS A 34 10.32 36.26 -20.00
C LYS A 34 8.79 36.40 -20.07
N ASP A 35 8.10 35.50 -20.75
CA ASP A 35 6.63 35.57 -20.93
C ASP A 35 5.87 34.70 -19.92
N ASN A 36 6.57 34.11 -18.95
CA ASN A 36 5.94 33.24 -17.97
C ASN A 36 4.99 34.03 -17.06
N PRO A 37 3.67 33.75 -17.08
CA PRO A 37 2.68 34.48 -16.27
C PRO A 37 2.80 34.19 -14.77
N TYR A 38 3.54 33.14 -14.39
CA TYR A 38 3.78 32.72 -13.01
C TYR A 38 5.17 33.14 -12.49
N SER A 39 5.95 33.87 -13.31
CA SER A 39 7.07 34.64 -12.77
C SER A 39 6.54 35.67 -11.77
N LYS A 40 7.30 35.99 -10.72
CA LYS A 40 6.80 36.86 -9.64
C LYS A 40 6.33 38.22 -10.16
N GLU A 41 7.07 38.82 -11.08
CA GLU A 41 6.77 40.11 -11.71
C GLU A 41 5.46 40.07 -12.50
N ASN A 42 5.26 39.07 -13.36
CA ASN A 42 4.04 38.95 -14.16
C ASN A 42 2.85 38.51 -13.30
N PHE A 43 3.08 37.65 -12.32
CA PHE A 43 2.04 37.12 -11.45
C PHE A 43 1.41 38.20 -10.56
N CYS A 44 2.24 39.11 -10.00
CA CYS A 44 1.75 40.20 -9.15
C CYS A 44 1.20 41.41 -9.94
N LYS A 45 1.47 41.51 -11.25
CA LYS A 45 1.02 42.62 -12.10
C LYS A 45 -0.49 42.83 -12.01
N GLY A 46 -0.88 44.07 -11.71
CA GLY A 46 -2.27 44.49 -11.54
C GLY A 46 -2.91 44.16 -10.18
N ILE A 47 -2.19 43.47 -9.28
CA ILE A 47 -2.69 43.05 -7.96
C ILE A 47 -1.87 43.69 -6.84
N CYS A 48 -0.54 43.52 -6.86
CA CYS A 48 0.34 44.05 -5.82
C CYS A 48 1.78 44.26 -6.33
N HIS A 49 2.60 44.94 -5.53
CA HIS A 49 4.02 45.10 -5.82
C HIS A 49 4.79 43.79 -5.60
N TYR A 50 5.88 43.57 -6.34
CA TYR A 50 6.75 42.39 -6.22
C TYR A 50 7.22 42.13 -4.78
N HIS A 51 7.62 43.18 -4.05
CA HIS A 51 8.01 43.06 -2.64
C HIS A 51 6.86 42.60 -1.73
N THR A 52 5.62 42.97 -2.06
CA THR A 52 4.43 42.51 -1.34
C THR A 52 4.22 41.01 -1.56
N LEU A 53 4.34 40.53 -2.81
CA LEU A 53 4.29 39.09 -3.11
C LEU A 53 5.41 38.33 -2.37
N ASN A 54 6.65 38.83 -2.40
CA ASN A 54 7.76 38.22 -1.68
C ASN A 54 7.52 38.11 -0.17
N LYS A 55 6.93 39.15 0.44
CA LYS A 55 6.59 39.13 1.86
C LYS A 55 5.44 38.15 2.14
N LEU A 56 4.40 38.16 1.31
CA LEU A 56 3.25 37.28 1.41
C LEU A 56 3.65 35.79 1.33
N GLU A 57 4.55 35.43 0.43
CA GLU A 57 5.02 34.04 0.24
C GLU A 57 5.96 33.53 1.36
N LYS A 58 6.52 34.44 2.16
CA LYS A 58 7.45 34.11 3.25
C LYS A 58 6.83 34.22 4.64
N ASP A 59 5.85 35.10 4.81
CA ASP A 59 5.20 35.39 6.09
C ASP A 59 3.74 35.79 5.85
N TYR A 60 3.38 37.07 6.02
CA TYR A 60 2.04 37.55 5.68
C TYR A 60 2.00 39.05 5.33
N VAL A 61 0.89 39.46 4.72
CA VAL A 61 0.53 40.87 4.48
C VAL A 61 -0.85 41.20 5.05
N ASN A 62 -1.09 42.47 5.34
CA ASN A 62 -2.32 42.89 6.01
C ASN A 62 -3.55 42.84 5.11
N ASP A 63 -3.38 43.11 3.82
CA ASP A 63 -4.49 43.16 2.87
C ASP A 63 -4.93 41.75 2.44
N SER A 64 -6.13 41.37 2.88
CA SER A 64 -6.74 40.08 2.53
C SER A 64 -7.15 39.99 1.06
N LYS A 65 -7.43 41.12 0.39
CA LYS A 65 -7.86 41.15 -1.01
C LYS A 65 -6.78 40.60 -1.94
N VAL A 66 -5.51 40.93 -1.65
CA VAL A 66 -4.34 40.46 -2.39
C VAL A 66 -4.28 38.92 -2.44
N TYR A 67 -4.58 38.24 -1.33
CA TYR A 67 -4.59 36.77 -1.30
C TYR A 67 -5.63 36.19 -2.25
N LEU A 68 -6.85 36.73 -2.21
CA LEU A 68 -7.97 36.23 -3.02
C LEU A 68 -7.72 36.42 -4.51
N GLU A 69 -7.21 37.60 -4.91
CA GLU A 69 -6.89 37.89 -6.31
C GLU A 69 -5.73 37.02 -6.85
N LEU A 70 -4.72 36.73 -6.02
CA LEU A 70 -3.62 35.84 -6.41
C LEU A 70 -4.05 34.37 -6.49
N LEU A 71 -4.89 33.89 -5.57
CA LEU A 71 -5.45 32.53 -5.61
C LEU A 71 -6.28 32.32 -6.87
N ASP A 72 -7.08 33.30 -7.28
CA ASP A 72 -7.91 33.24 -8.48
C ASP A 72 -7.04 33.03 -9.75
N LYS A 73 -5.90 33.71 -9.86
CA LYS A 73 -4.90 33.48 -10.94
C LYS A 73 -4.33 32.05 -10.94
N LEU A 74 -4.36 31.36 -9.81
CA LEU A 74 -3.90 29.98 -9.67
C LEU A 74 -5.04 28.95 -9.82
N SER A 75 -6.27 29.40 -10.06
CA SER A 75 -7.48 28.55 -10.04
C SER A 75 -7.68 27.88 -8.68
N CYS A 76 -7.22 28.54 -7.61
CA CYS A 76 -7.48 28.19 -6.23
C CYS A 76 -8.49 29.18 -5.65
N SER A 77 -9.20 28.80 -4.59
CA SER A 77 -10.16 29.73 -3.97
C SER A 77 -10.19 29.60 -2.45
N PHE A 78 -10.42 30.73 -1.77
CA PHE A 78 -10.73 30.80 -0.35
C PHE A 78 -11.91 31.76 -0.18
N LYS A 79 -13.11 31.27 -0.48
CA LYS A 79 -14.37 32.04 -0.51
C LYS A 79 -15.35 31.56 0.56
N VAL A 80 -14.83 31.20 1.73
CA VAL A 80 -15.59 30.76 2.90
C VAL A 80 -15.41 31.74 4.07
N SER A 81 -16.37 31.78 4.98
CA SER A 81 -16.22 32.48 6.24
C SER A 81 -15.23 31.76 7.16
N ILE A 82 -14.65 32.49 8.14
CA ILE A 82 -13.72 31.91 9.11
C ILE A 82 -14.40 30.82 9.95
N ASN A 83 -15.69 31.00 10.25
CA ASN A 83 -16.46 30.01 11.01
C ASN A 83 -16.67 28.73 10.21
N GLU A 84 -17.03 28.83 8.92
CA GLU A 84 -17.14 27.67 8.02
C GLU A 84 -15.81 26.95 7.88
N HIS A 85 -14.70 27.68 7.64
CA HIS A 85 -13.36 27.11 7.61
C HIS A 85 -13.04 26.33 8.91
N ARG A 86 -13.27 26.95 10.07
CA ARG A 86 -13.01 26.30 11.36
C ARG A 86 -13.85 25.04 11.57
N VAL A 87 -15.13 25.07 11.21
CA VAL A 87 -16.02 23.90 11.29
C VAL A 87 -15.50 22.79 10.38
N LEU A 88 -15.13 23.14 9.14
CA LEU A 88 -14.60 22.18 8.18
C LEU A 88 -13.28 21.56 8.67
N MET A 89 -12.33 22.36 9.16
CA MET A 89 -11.07 21.86 9.70
C MET A 89 -11.28 20.96 10.94
N ASN A 90 -12.25 21.28 11.80
CA ASN A 90 -12.61 20.42 12.94
C ASN A 90 -13.19 19.08 12.47
N THR A 91 -14.05 19.10 11.44
CA THR A 91 -14.55 17.87 10.82
C THR A 91 -13.43 17.05 10.21
N LEU A 92 -12.48 17.69 9.52
CA LEU A 92 -11.30 17.00 8.97
C LEU A 92 -10.41 16.39 10.05
N ASN A 93 -10.20 17.05 11.19
CA ASN A 93 -9.50 16.48 12.33
C ASN A 93 -10.19 15.22 12.87
N TYR A 94 -11.52 15.24 12.96
CA TYR A 94 -12.29 14.07 13.37
C TYR A 94 -12.19 12.92 12.36
N LEU A 95 -12.29 13.22 11.07
CA LEU A 95 -12.12 12.23 10.00
C LEU A 95 -10.70 11.66 9.99
N LEU A 96 -9.67 12.47 10.24
CA LEU A 96 -8.29 11.99 10.38
C LEU A 96 -8.16 10.97 11.51
N LEU A 97 -8.75 11.23 12.68
CA LEU A 97 -8.72 10.27 13.79
C LEU A 97 -9.45 8.96 13.44
N LYS A 98 -10.61 9.05 12.78
CA LYS A 98 -11.31 7.88 12.23
C LYS A 98 -10.43 7.11 11.24
N LEU A 99 -9.74 7.79 10.32
CA LEU A 99 -8.83 7.16 9.36
C LEU A 99 -7.73 6.39 10.09
N LEU A 100 -7.03 7.03 11.03
CA LEU A 100 -5.93 6.40 11.77
C LEU A 100 -6.42 5.20 12.59
N GLN A 101 -7.61 5.28 13.16
CA GLN A 101 -8.25 4.15 13.84
C GLN A 101 -8.58 3.02 12.87
N ALA A 102 -9.19 3.33 11.73
CA ALA A 102 -9.54 2.35 10.70
C ALA A 102 -8.28 1.66 10.16
N MET A 103 -7.20 2.42 9.95
CA MET A 103 -5.90 1.87 9.59
C MET A 103 -5.36 0.96 10.69
N GLU A 104 -5.37 1.38 11.97
CA GLU A 104 -4.84 0.58 13.08
C GLU A 104 -5.54 -0.79 13.21
N TYR A 105 -6.86 -0.82 13.08
CA TYR A 105 -7.66 -2.03 13.27
C TYR A 105 -8.01 -2.77 11.97
N ILE A 106 -7.60 -2.24 10.81
CA ILE A 106 -7.91 -2.82 9.49
C ILE A 106 -9.44 -2.93 9.30
N ASP A 107 -10.15 -1.86 9.64
CA ASP A 107 -11.60 -1.78 9.59
C ASP A 107 -12.06 -1.22 8.24
N ASP A 108 -12.34 -2.11 7.29
CA ASP A 108 -12.80 -1.75 5.94
C ASP A 108 -14.13 -0.98 5.97
N GLY A 109 -15.04 -1.30 6.91
CA GLY A 109 -16.32 -0.61 7.04
C GLY A 109 -16.16 0.83 7.52
N LEU A 110 -15.26 1.08 8.46
CA LEU A 110 -14.93 2.44 8.90
C LEU A 110 -14.24 3.24 7.79
N LEU A 111 -13.38 2.60 6.98
CA LEU A 111 -12.77 3.22 5.80
C LEU A 111 -13.82 3.63 4.74
N GLU A 112 -14.81 2.78 4.47
CA GLU A 112 -15.90 3.09 3.53
C GLU A 112 -16.80 4.24 4.03
N ASN A 113 -17.16 4.23 5.32
CA ASN A 113 -17.95 5.32 5.90
C ASN A 113 -17.19 6.65 5.83
N LEU A 114 -15.88 6.63 6.10
CA LEU A 114 -15.04 7.82 6.04
C LEU A 114 -14.99 8.44 4.64
N ILE A 115 -14.80 7.64 3.59
CA ILE A 115 -14.73 8.20 2.23
C ILE A 115 -16.08 8.77 1.78
N ASN A 116 -17.19 8.15 2.21
CA ASN A 116 -18.53 8.69 1.99
C ASN A 116 -18.71 10.03 2.71
N GLU A 117 -18.30 10.14 3.98
CA GLU A 117 -18.32 11.39 4.73
C GLU A 117 -17.46 12.47 4.02
N LEU A 118 -16.25 12.16 3.57
CA LEU A 118 -15.38 13.08 2.83
C LEU A 118 -16.03 13.61 1.54
N ASN A 119 -16.67 12.72 0.77
CA ASN A 119 -17.32 13.08 -0.50
C ASN A 119 -18.49 14.04 -0.32
N THR A 120 -19.10 14.11 0.86
CA THR A 120 -20.19 15.04 1.16
C THR A 120 -19.71 16.44 1.60
N LEU A 121 -18.42 16.60 1.90
CA LEU A 121 -17.87 17.87 2.37
C LEU A 121 -17.79 18.91 1.24
N ASN A 122 -18.27 20.12 1.52
CA ASN A 122 -18.09 21.26 0.63
C ASN A 122 -16.77 22.00 0.93
N TYR A 123 -15.66 21.50 0.36
CA TYR A 123 -14.32 22.07 0.56
C TYR A 123 -13.75 22.78 -0.68
N GLN A 124 -14.47 22.79 -1.82
CA GLN A 124 -13.94 23.31 -3.09
C GLN A 124 -13.66 24.82 -3.06
N GLN A 125 -14.37 25.56 -2.20
CA GLN A 125 -14.17 26.99 -2.00
C GLN A 125 -13.14 27.31 -0.91
N ASP A 126 -12.50 26.30 -0.31
CA ASP A 126 -11.49 26.42 0.74
C ASP A 126 -10.24 25.63 0.35
N CYS A 127 -9.31 26.31 -0.32
CA CYS A 127 -8.07 25.69 -0.80
C CYS A 127 -7.19 25.12 0.32
N ILE A 128 -7.31 25.57 1.58
CA ILE A 128 -6.58 24.96 2.70
C ILE A 128 -7.20 23.59 2.98
N ALA A 129 -8.52 23.55 3.22
CA ALA A 129 -9.23 22.31 3.47
C ALA A 129 -9.10 21.31 2.30
N TYR A 130 -9.07 21.81 1.06
CA TYR A 130 -8.81 21.00 -0.13
C TYR A 130 -7.55 20.13 0.00
N TYR A 131 -6.39 20.71 0.34
CA TYR A 131 -5.15 19.92 0.44
C TYR A 131 -5.16 18.93 1.60
N TYR A 132 -5.85 19.27 2.70
CA TYR A 132 -6.03 18.35 3.83
C TYR A 132 -6.90 17.15 3.43
N VAL A 133 -8.00 17.39 2.68
CA VAL A 133 -8.81 16.31 2.09
C VAL A 133 -7.97 15.45 1.15
N LYS A 134 -7.17 16.07 0.27
CA LYS A 134 -6.30 15.32 -0.65
C LYS A 134 -5.27 14.45 0.06
N LEU A 135 -4.69 14.92 1.17
CA LEU A 135 -3.81 14.08 1.99
C LEU A 135 -4.56 12.87 2.58
N ILE A 136 -5.78 13.05 3.09
CA ILE A 136 -6.61 11.94 3.60
C ILE A 136 -6.98 10.96 2.48
N GLU A 137 -7.36 11.45 1.30
CA GLU A 137 -7.68 10.61 0.13
C GLU A 137 -6.46 9.77 -0.31
N VAL A 138 -5.26 10.36 -0.34
CA VAL A 138 -4.02 9.64 -0.67
C VAL A 138 -3.72 8.58 0.38
N ALA A 139 -3.87 8.88 1.67
CA ALA A 139 -3.69 7.91 2.73
C ALA A 139 -4.69 6.74 2.65
N TYR A 140 -5.97 7.05 2.41
CA TYR A 140 -7.02 6.05 2.18
C TYR A 140 -6.65 5.14 1.00
N ASN A 141 -6.29 5.71 -0.15
CA ASN A 141 -5.93 4.93 -1.34
C ASN A 141 -4.69 4.04 -1.11
N SER A 142 -3.71 4.55 -0.36
CA SER A 142 -2.51 3.78 0.03
C SER A 142 -2.89 2.55 0.86
N GLN A 143 -3.84 2.70 1.79
CA GLN A 143 -4.26 1.62 2.69
C GLN A 143 -4.99 0.48 1.96
N ILE A 144 -5.83 0.80 0.98
CA ILE A 144 -6.61 -0.19 0.22
C ILE A 144 -5.94 -0.62 -1.09
N LEU A 145 -4.64 -0.32 -1.23
CA LEU A 145 -3.81 -0.67 -2.40
C LEU A 145 -4.41 -0.20 -3.73
N LYS A 146 -5.13 0.93 -3.73
CA LYS A 146 -5.59 1.59 -4.95
C LYS A 146 -4.46 2.41 -5.55
N ARG A 147 -4.45 2.51 -6.88
CA ARG A 147 -3.48 3.34 -7.60
C ARG A 147 -3.60 4.80 -7.14
N ILE A 148 -2.49 5.35 -6.66
CA ILE A 148 -2.37 6.76 -6.29
C ILE A 148 -2.08 7.57 -7.56
N ASN A 149 -2.68 8.76 -7.66
CA ASN A 149 -2.33 9.69 -8.73
C ASN A 149 -0.97 10.33 -8.41
N GLU A 150 0.07 9.94 -9.15
CA GLU A 150 1.44 10.45 -9.00
C GLU A 150 1.52 11.98 -9.11
N GLU A 151 0.72 12.61 -9.98
CA GLU A 151 0.73 14.08 -10.08
C GLU A 151 0.23 14.72 -8.79
N GLU A 152 -0.83 14.17 -8.20
CA GLU A 152 -1.40 14.69 -6.95
C GLU A 152 -0.48 14.43 -5.77
N LEU A 153 0.13 13.24 -5.69
CA LEU A 153 1.11 12.92 -4.65
C LEU A 153 2.31 13.88 -4.71
N ASN A 154 2.85 14.13 -5.90
CA ASN A 154 3.95 15.08 -6.09
C ASN A 154 3.57 16.50 -5.64
N ARG A 155 2.32 16.94 -5.90
CA ARG A 155 1.84 18.22 -5.38
C ARG A 155 1.75 18.23 -3.85
N ILE A 156 1.26 17.15 -3.24
CA ILE A 156 1.20 17.00 -1.77
C ILE A 156 2.60 17.00 -1.15
N MET A 157 3.59 16.34 -1.76
CA MET A 157 4.99 16.37 -1.30
C MET A 157 5.58 17.79 -1.25
N LEU A 158 5.20 18.64 -2.20
CA LEU A 158 5.59 20.06 -2.19
C LEU A 158 4.85 20.89 -1.14
N MET A 159 3.76 20.37 -0.57
CA MET A 159 2.95 21.02 0.46
C MET A 159 3.37 20.65 1.89
N LYS A 160 4.58 20.13 2.10
CA LYS A 160 5.05 19.65 3.42
C LYS A 160 4.84 20.61 4.59
N ASP A 161 5.01 21.92 4.40
CA ASP A 161 4.92 22.91 5.49
C ASP A 161 3.48 23.47 5.65
N LEU A 162 2.52 22.98 4.85
CA LEU A 162 1.11 23.33 4.98
C LEU A 162 0.45 22.59 6.15
N PHE A 163 0.86 21.35 6.37
CA PHE A 163 0.28 20.46 7.36
C PHE A 163 0.87 20.73 8.74
N ASP A 164 0.03 20.62 9.76
CA ASP A 164 0.35 20.84 11.16
C ASP A 164 -0.14 19.67 12.01
N ASP A 165 0.41 19.57 13.22
CA ASP A 165 -0.01 18.59 14.24
C ASP A 165 -0.14 17.16 13.68
N LEU A 166 -1.28 16.53 13.88
CA LEU A 166 -1.55 15.16 13.46
C LEU A 166 -1.55 14.98 11.93
N PHE A 167 -1.91 16.02 11.17
CA PHE A 167 -1.83 15.99 9.71
C PHE A 167 -0.39 15.94 9.22
N GLN A 168 0.55 16.59 9.93
CA GLN A 168 1.97 16.42 9.64
C GLN A 168 2.43 14.98 9.89
N GLY A 169 1.87 14.30 10.89
CA GLY A 169 2.07 12.88 11.14
C GLY A 169 1.58 12.01 9.97
N LEU A 170 0.36 12.26 9.49
CA LEU A 170 -0.19 11.57 8.32
C LEU A 170 0.62 11.83 7.05
N TYR A 171 1.04 13.07 6.80
CA TYR A 171 1.90 13.43 5.68
C TYR A 171 3.17 12.57 5.67
N ASN A 172 3.90 12.57 6.79
CA ASN A 172 5.12 11.78 6.93
C ASN A 172 4.86 10.27 6.77
N HIS A 173 3.75 9.76 7.29
CA HIS A 173 3.36 8.36 7.13
C HIS A 173 3.16 8.00 5.65
N VAL A 174 2.35 8.77 4.91
CA VAL A 174 2.07 8.54 3.48
C VAL A 174 3.34 8.59 2.64
N ILE A 175 4.18 9.61 2.84
CA ILE A 175 5.43 9.75 2.09
C ILE A 175 6.41 8.63 2.44
N GLY A 176 6.46 8.20 3.70
CA GLY A 176 7.24 7.04 4.12
C GLY A 176 6.83 5.75 3.39
N LEU A 177 5.52 5.49 3.28
CA LEU A 177 5.01 4.34 2.51
C LEU A 177 5.33 4.43 1.02
N TYR A 178 5.25 5.63 0.43
CA TYR A 178 5.63 5.85 -0.96
C TYR A 178 7.09 5.48 -1.22
N TYR A 179 8.03 5.98 -0.42
CA TYR A 179 9.44 5.64 -0.55
C TYR A 179 9.72 4.15 -0.29
N MET A 180 8.99 3.53 0.66
CA MET A 180 9.11 2.10 0.91
C MET A 180 8.70 1.26 -0.31
N ASN A 181 7.61 1.64 -0.99
CA ASN A 181 7.13 0.99 -2.20
C ASN A 181 8.10 1.16 -3.39
N ASN A 182 8.82 2.28 -3.44
CA ASN A 182 9.87 2.54 -4.43
C ASN A 182 11.25 1.99 -4.04
N LEU A 183 11.35 1.26 -2.92
CA LEU A 183 12.60 0.70 -2.37
C LEU A 183 13.66 1.75 -2.01
N GLU A 184 13.26 3.00 -1.76
CA GLU A 184 14.10 4.07 -1.24
C GLU A 184 14.11 4.04 0.30
N LEU A 185 14.64 2.94 0.85
CA LEU A 185 14.41 2.53 2.25
C LEU A 185 14.96 3.52 3.31
N LEU A 186 16.01 4.27 3.01
CA LEU A 186 16.57 5.28 3.94
C LEU A 186 15.63 6.48 4.09
N LEU A 187 15.06 6.97 2.98
CA LEU A 187 14.09 8.05 3.01
C LEU A 187 12.79 7.58 3.68
N ALA A 188 12.34 6.36 3.37
CA ALA A 188 11.19 5.76 4.03
C ALA A 188 11.34 5.76 5.57
N GLU A 189 12.51 5.36 6.06
CA GLU A 189 12.82 5.34 7.50
C GLU A 189 12.77 6.73 8.13
N GLU A 190 13.36 7.75 7.48
CA GLU A 190 13.35 9.13 7.96
C GLU A 190 11.90 9.63 8.14
N TYR A 191 11.09 9.49 7.10
CA TYR A 191 9.69 9.93 7.12
C TYR A 191 8.85 9.15 8.14
N LEU A 192 8.97 7.82 8.20
CA LEU A 192 8.24 7.01 9.19
C LEU A 192 8.67 7.33 10.64
N THR A 193 9.94 7.70 10.86
CA THR A 193 10.43 8.13 12.17
C THR A 193 9.80 9.46 12.59
N ASN A 194 9.72 10.42 11.67
CA ASN A 194 9.03 11.68 11.91
C ASN A 194 7.54 11.47 12.20
N ALA A 195 6.87 10.58 11.47
CA ALA A 195 5.48 10.21 11.74
C ALA A 195 5.32 9.59 13.13
N LYS A 196 6.22 8.67 13.53
CA LYS A 196 6.21 8.03 14.84
C LYS A 196 6.30 9.03 15.99
N ILE A 197 7.20 10.01 15.89
CA ILE A 197 7.37 11.07 16.91
C ILE A 197 6.05 11.85 17.07
N ILE A 198 5.44 12.27 15.96
CA ILE A 198 4.19 13.03 15.99
C ILE A 198 3.04 12.17 16.56
N TYR A 199 2.91 10.92 16.13
CA TYR A 199 1.91 10.00 16.65
C TYR A 199 2.05 9.75 18.16
N GLN A 200 3.28 9.66 18.67
CA GLN A 200 3.52 9.58 20.11
C GLN A 200 3.05 10.84 20.85
N LEU A 201 3.35 12.04 20.32
CA LEU A 201 2.90 13.31 20.92
C LEU A 201 1.36 13.43 20.96
N HIS A 202 0.67 12.83 20.00
CA HIS A 202 -0.79 12.84 19.90
C HIS A 202 -1.47 11.58 20.45
N ASN A 203 -0.75 10.70 21.18
CA ASN A 203 -1.27 9.45 21.74
C ASN A 203 -1.95 8.52 20.72
N ILE A 204 -1.48 8.52 19.47
CA ILE A 204 -1.93 7.58 18.44
C ILE A 204 -1.31 6.21 18.72
N SER A 205 -2.04 5.12 18.44
CA SER A 205 -1.55 3.76 18.64
C SER A 205 -0.16 3.56 18.04
N LYS A 206 0.79 3.08 18.86
CA LYS A 206 2.12 2.70 18.37
C LYS A 206 2.06 1.54 17.38
N GLY A 207 1.01 0.72 17.44
CA GLY A 207 0.78 -0.38 16.51
C GLY A 207 0.71 0.06 15.05
N LEU A 208 0.11 1.23 14.82
CA LEU A 208 -0.15 1.75 13.48
C LEU A 208 1.17 1.95 12.72
N ILE A 209 2.10 2.66 13.34
CA ILE A 209 3.37 2.99 12.71
C ILE A 209 4.38 1.85 12.80
N ASN A 210 4.38 1.07 13.89
CA ASN A 210 5.34 -0.01 14.07
C ASN A 210 5.11 -1.16 13.08
N THR A 211 3.89 -1.38 12.59
CA THR A 211 3.69 -2.37 11.50
C THR A 211 4.47 -1.98 10.24
N ASN A 212 4.57 -0.69 9.92
CA ASN A 212 5.36 -0.24 8.77
C ASN A 212 6.86 -0.39 9.02
N PHE A 213 7.33 -0.19 10.27
CA PHE A 213 8.72 -0.47 10.63
C PHE A 213 9.06 -1.97 10.53
N ILE A 214 8.14 -2.87 10.89
CA ILE A 214 8.31 -4.32 10.69
C ILE A 214 8.56 -4.61 9.20
N SER A 215 7.72 -4.08 8.31
CA SER A 215 7.88 -4.22 6.85
C SER A 215 9.17 -3.60 6.35
N LEU A 216 9.52 -2.41 6.82
CA LEU A 216 10.76 -1.72 6.46
C LEU A 216 11.99 -2.54 6.84
N TYR A 217 12.05 -3.07 8.07
CA TYR A 217 13.16 -3.91 8.51
C TYR A 217 13.25 -5.21 7.73
N MET A 218 12.11 -5.82 7.36
CA MET A 218 12.10 -6.97 6.47
C MET A 218 12.70 -6.63 5.09
N LEU A 219 12.33 -5.49 4.49
CA LEU A 219 12.87 -5.02 3.21
C LEU A 219 14.38 -4.69 3.29
N LYS A 220 14.82 -4.10 4.41
CA LYS A 220 16.24 -3.83 4.70
C LYS A 220 17.03 -5.10 5.05
N LYS A 221 16.37 -6.26 5.18
CA LYS A 221 16.94 -7.51 5.70
C LYS A 221 17.51 -7.40 7.12
N ASP A 222 17.01 -6.43 7.89
CA ASP A 222 17.33 -6.24 9.30
C ASP A 222 16.42 -7.11 10.17
N TYR A 223 16.63 -8.41 10.09
CA TYR A 223 15.75 -9.38 10.73
C TYR A 223 15.80 -9.33 12.25
N ILE A 224 16.89 -8.85 12.84
CA ILE A 224 17.01 -8.72 14.30
C ILE A 224 16.04 -7.65 14.80
N ASN A 225 16.08 -6.46 14.22
CA ASN A 225 15.17 -5.38 14.60
C ASN A 225 13.72 -5.70 14.24
N MET A 226 13.48 -6.37 13.11
CA MET A 226 12.16 -6.87 12.74
C MET A 226 11.58 -7.81 13.80
N VAL A 227 12.32 -8.85 14.22
CA VAL A 227 11.84 -9.83 15.21
C VAL A 227 11.61 -9.18 16.58
N ASN A 228 12.54 -8.36 17.05
CA ASN A 228 12.40 -7.66 18.33
C ASN A 228 11.13 -6.80 18.34
N LEU A 229 10.88 -6.08 17.24
CA LEU A 229 9.68 -5.26 17.11
C LEU A 229 8.41 -6.11 17.01
N CYS A 230 8.44 -7.22 16.29
CA CYS A 230 7.32 -8.17 16.23
C CYS A 230 6.95 -8.71 17.62
N LEU A 231 7.93 -9.11 18.44
CA LEU A 231 7.68 -9.61 19.81
C LEU A 231 7.12 -8.52 20.73
N GLU A 232 7.61 -7.28 20.60
CA GLU A 232 7.03 -6.13 21.31
C GLU A 232 5.57 -5.91 20.90
N MET A 233 5.30 -5.97 19.60
CA MET A 233 3.96 -5.75 19.04
C MET A 233 3.00 -6.91 19.33
N GLU A 234 3.47 -8.15 19.35
CA GLU A 234 2.72 -9.33 19.81
C GLU A 234 2.16 -9.08 21.22
N THR A 235 3.03 -8.69 22.15
CA THR A 235 2.64 -8.37 23.54
C THR A 235 1.62 -7.23 23.57
N TYR A 236 1.87 -6.16 22.81
CA TYR A 236 0.97 -5.00 22.74
C TYR A 236 -0.41 -5.37 22.19
N TYR A 237 -0.49 -6.12 21.10
CA TYR A 237 -1.76 -6.47 20.46
C TYR A 237 -2.57 -7.50 21.23
N LEU A 238 -1.92 -8.38 22.01
CA LEU A 238 -2.59 -9.22 22.99
C LEU A 238 -3.26 -8.37 24.09
N GLN A 239 -2.59 -7.32 24.56
CA GLN A 239 -3.13 -6.41 25.58
C GLN A 239 -4.27 -5.54 25.04
N THR A 240 -4.14 -5.00 23.82
CA THR A 240 -5.16 -4.14 23.21
C THR A 240 -6.25 -4.91 22.47
N ARG A 241 -6.14 -6.24 22.38
CA ARG A 241 -7.03 -7.12 21.61
C ARG A 241 -7.15 -6.72 20.13
N ASN A 242 -6.08 -6.18 19.54
CA ASN A 242 -6.03 -5.90 18.11
C ASN A 242 -5.70 -7.17 17.32
N ILE A 243 -6.71 -8.02 17.12
CA ILE A 243 -6.54 -9.37 16.56
C ILE A 243 -6.07 -9.33 15.10
N HIS A 244 -6.53 -8.35 14.32
CA HIS A 244 -6.09 -8.14 12.94
C HIS A 244 -4.59 -7.88 12.84
N ARG A 245 -4.04 -7.00 13.67
CA ARG A 245 -2.60 -6.74 13.68
C ARG A 245 -1.79 -7.89 14.26
N LEU A 246 -2.31 -8.56 15.29
CA LEU A 246 -1.69 -9.77 15.84
C LEU A 246 -1.56 -10.87 14.79
N PHE A 247 -2.59 -11.07 13.96
CA PHE A 247 -2.57 -12.01 12.83
C PHE A 247 -1.39 -11.73 11.87
N HIS A 248 -1.14 -10.46 11.53
CA HIS A 248 -0.02 -10.07 10.66
C HIS A 248 1.35 -10.24 11.34
N VAL A 249 1.45 -9.99 12.64
CA VAL A 249 2.68 -10.26 13.42
C VAL A 249 3.01 -11.75 13.41
N TYR A 250 2.02 -12.62 13.63
CA TYR A 250 2.20 -14.07 13.58
C TYR A 250 2.60 -14.57 12.19
N ASP A 251 2.02 -14.03 11.12
CA ASP A 251 2.46 -14.34 9.75
C ASP A 251 3.94 -13.97 9.54
N THR A 252 4.33 -12.76 9.95
CA THR A 252 5.72 -12.28 9.81
C THR A 252 6.71 -13.17 10.57
N LEU A 253 6.40 -13.50 11.82
CA LEU A 253 7.25 -14.37 12.65
C LEU A 253 7.31 -15.80 12.10
N ALA A 254 6.17 -16.36 11.65
CA ALA A 254 6.13 -17.68 11.04
C ALA A 254 7.05 -17.75 9.81
N ASN A 255 6.94 -16.77 8.90
CA ASN A 255 7.75 -16.70 7.69
C ASN A 255 9.25 -16.52 8.00
N TYR A 256 9.59 -15.68 8.98
CA TYR A 256 10.98 -15.53 9.42
C TYR A 256 11.56 -16.82 10.00
N PHE A 257 10.83 -17.49 10.89
CA PHE A 257 11.33 -18.74 11.49
C PHE A 257 11.41 -19.87 10.46
N MET A 258 10.60 -19.86 9.39
CA MET A 258 10.79 -20.74 8.23
C MET A 258 12.11 -20.44 7.51
N LEU A 259 12.42 -19.16 7.26
CA LEU A 259 13.64 -18.73 6.57
C LEU A 259 14.92 -19.20 7.26
N ILE A 260 14.95 -19.20 8.60
CA ILE A 260 16.11 -19.66 9.39
C ILE A 260 16.02 -21.13 9.81
N TYR A 261 15.14 -21.91 9.17
CA TYR A 261 14.96 -23.35 9.43
C TYR A 261 14.55 -23.71 10.87
N SER A 262 13.98 -22.76 11.61
CA SER A 262 13.43 -22.97 12.96
C SER A 262 11.98 -23.47 12.88
N TYR A 263 11.77 -24.61 12.23
CA TYR A 263 10.45 -25.13 11.84
C TYR A 263 9.44 -25.24 12.97
N LYS A 264 9.86 -25.67 14.17
CA LYS A 264 8.97 -25.78 15.33
C LYS A 264 8.39 -24.42 15.74
N LYS A 265 9.23 -23.38 15.81
CA LYS A 265 8.76 -22.02 16.12
C LYS A 265 7.87 -21.48 15.02
N ALA A 266 8.26 -21.69 13.77
CA ALA A 266 7.47 -21.26 12.62
C ALA A 266 6.06 -21.88 12.65
N TYR A 267 5.99 -23.19 12.90
CA TYR A 267 4.73 -23.91 13.01
C TYR A 267 3.88 -23.42 14.17
N ASN A 268 4.46 -23.14 15.35
CA ASN A 268 3.71 -22.58 16.48
C ASN A 268 3.05 -21.24 16.12
N TYR A 269 3.77 -20.31 15.48
CA TYR A 269 3.18 -19.04 15.04
C TYR A 269 2.13 -19.23 13.93
N HIS A 270 2.34 -20.20 13.03
CA HIS A 270 1.33 -20.57 12.04
C HIS A 270 0.03 -21.08 12.68
N ILE A 271 0.14 -21.92 13.72
CA ILE A 271 -1.01 -22.43 14.47
C ILE A 271 -1.72 -21.30 15.22
N ASN A 272 -0.97 -20.44 15.93
CA ASN A 272 -1.56 -19.28 16.60
C ASN A 272 -2.35 -18.41 15.62
N ARG A 273 -1.82 -18.20 14.40
CA ARG A 273 -2.53 -17.48 13.34
C ARG A 273 -3.81 -18.18 12.89
N LYS A 274 -3.79 -19.52 12.74
CA LYS A 274 -4.99 -20.31 12.41
C LYS A 274 -6.08 -20.19 13.48
N GLU A 275 -5.70 -20.30 14.75
CA GLU A 275 -6.65 -20.15 15.86
C GLU A 275 -7.32 -18.77 15.89
N LEU A 276 -6.62 -17.71 15.49
CA LEU A 276 -7.22 -16.37 15.35
C LEU A 276 -8.24 -16.34 14.22
N MET A 277 -7.94 -16.95 13.07
CA MET A 277 -8.89 -17.00 11.95
C MET A 277 -10.16 -17.74 12.34
N GLU A 278 -10.07 -18.87 13.04
CA GLU A 278 -11.23 -19.68 13.45
C GLU A 278 -12.15 -18.96 14.44
N LYS A 279 -11.63 -17.96 15.17
CA LYS A 279 -12.38 -17.20 16.18
C LYS A 279 -12.98 -15.90 15.62
N GLU A 280 -12.38 -15.32 14.59
CA GLU A 280 -12.76 -14.02 14.05
C GLU A 280 -13.25 -14.15 12.61
N GLU A 281 -14.57 -14.06 12.41
CA GLU A 281 -15.22 -14.21 11.10
C GLU A 281 -14.60 -13.36 9.98
N PRO A 282 -14.23 -12.07 10.19
CA PRO A 282 -13.62 -11.26 9.14
C PRO A 282 -12.27 -11.80 8.66
N LEU A 283 -11.57 -12.59 9.47
CA LEU A 283 -10.28 -13.19 9.11
C LEU A 283 -10.43 -14.45 8.26
N HIS A 284 -11.61 -15.09 8.20
CA HIS A 284 -11.85 -16.26 7.36
C HIS A 284 -11.54 -16.01 5.87
N ARG A 285 -11.69 -14.76 5.40
CA ARG A 285 -11.33 -14.37 4.03
C ARG A 285 -9.85 -14.63 3.68
N TYR A 286 -8.97 -14.71 4.68
CA TYR A 286 -7.55 -14.99 4.48
C TYR A 286 -7.20 -16.48 4.47
N GLN A 287 -8.15 -17.38 4.77
CA GLN A 287 -7.88 -18.81 4.94
C GLN A 287 -7.15 -19.43 3.74
N TYR A 288 -7.62 -19.17 2.52
CA TYR A 288 -6.97 -19.69 1.31
C TYR A 288 -5.54 -19.14 1.16
N SER A 289 -5.33 -17.84 1.41
CA SER A 289 -4.02 -17.19 1.26
C SER A 289 -3.01 -17.67 2.31
N VAL A 290 -3.48 -17.90 3.54
CA VAL A 290 -2.67 -18.44 4.65
C VAL A 290 -2.20 -19.86 4.33
N ASN A 291 -3.11 -20.71 3.87
CA ASN A 291 -2.79 -22.08 3.48
C ASN A 291 -1.87 -22.11 2.26
N TYR A 292 -2.14 -21.29 1.25
CA TYR A 292 -1.32 -21.21 0.04
C TYR A 292 0.11 -20.78 0.34
N ASN A 293 0.30 -19.67 1.06
CA ASN A 293 1.63 -19.15 1.38
C ASN A 293 2.44 -20.09 2.29
N TRP A 294 1.76 -20.77 3.23
CA TRP A 294 2.40 -21.78 4.06
C TRP A 294 2.83 -23.01 3.24
N GLY A 295 1.95 -23.49 2.35
CA GLY A 295 2.27 -24.55 1.40
C GLY A 295 3.47 -24.22 0.52
N LEU A 296 3.55 -23.01 -0.04
CA LEU A 296 4.72 -22.54 -0.79
C LEU A 296 5.99 -22.53 0.08
N SER A 297 5.90 -22.07 1.33
CA SER A 297 7.05 -22.07 2.25
C SER A 297 7.55 -23.49 2.54
N LEU A 298 6.65 -24.47 2.58
CA LEU A 298 7.00 -25.89 2.74
C LEU A 298 7.65 -26.47 1.48
N ILE A 299 7.23 -26.05 0.28
CA ILE A 299 7.90 -26.40 -1.00
C ILE A 299 9.36 -25.97 -0.98
N VAL A 300 9.63 -24.70 -0.63
CA VAL A 300 10.99 -24.13 -0.55
C VAL A 300 11.87 -24.88 0.46
N ASN A 301 11.25 -25.54 1.43
CA ASN A 301 11.91 -26.35 2.45
C ASN A 301 11.87 -27.86 2.17
N HIS A 302 11.51 -28.25 0.94
CA HIS A 302 11.41 -29.64 0.47
C HIS A 302 10.48 -30.54 1.31
N ARG A 303 9.49 -29.96 2.00
CA ARG A 303 8.47 -30.67 2.78
C ARG A 303 7.22 -30.90 1.94
N PHE A 304 7.37 -31.65 0.85
CA PHE A 304 6.35 -31.76 -0.20
C PHE A 304 5.04 -32.39 0.27
N SER A 305 5.08 -33.43 1.10
CA SER A 305 3.87 -34.07 1.63
C SER A 305 3.03 -33.12 2.48
N ASP A 306 3.68 -32.36 3.37
CA ASP A 306 2.98 -31.35 4.16
C ASP A 306 2.46 -30.22 3.25
N ALA A 307 3.27 -29.79 2.28
CA ALA A 307 2.88 -28.73 1.33
C ALA A 307 1.60 -29.10 0.56
N TYR A 308 1.46 -30.37 0.16
CA TYR A 308 0.27 -30.89 -0.52
C TYR A 308 -1.01 -30.62 0.30
N GLU A 309 -1.02 -31.00 1.57
CA GLU A 309 -2.20 -30.83 2.44
C GLU A 309 -2.61 -29.37 2.56
N TYR A 310 -1.65 -28.47 2.74
CA TYR A 310 -1.93 -27.04 2.84
C TYR A 310 -2.42 -26.45 1.51
N LEU A 311 -1.82 -26.85 0.38
CA LEU A 311 -2.26 -26.35 -0.92
C LEU A 311 -3.63 -26.91 -1.32
N LEU A 312 -3.98 -28.12 -0.90
CA LEU A 312 -5.31 -28.68 -1.09
C LEU A 312 -6.35 -27.87 -0.32
N ASN A 313 -6.09 -27.62 0.98
CA ASN A 313 -6.93 -26.74 1.79
C ASN A 313 -7.07 -25.34 1.19
N ALA A 314 -5.99 -24.79 0.61
CA ALA A 314 -6.02 -23.51 -0.08
C ALA A 314 -6.92 -23.55 -1.32
N TYR A 315 -6.86 -24.62 -2.12
CA TYR A 315 -7.66 -24.78 -3.32
C TYR A 315 -9.16 -24.90 -3.01
N GLU A 316 -9.50 -25.66 -1.96
CA GLU A 316 -10.88 -25.85 -1.50
C GLU A 316 -11.49 -24.56 -0.93
N SER A 317 -10.70 -23.79 -0.16
CA SER A 317 -11.15 -22.54 0.47
C SER A 317 -11.03 -21.31 -0.42
N CYS A 318 -10.46 -21.40 -1.63
CA CYS A 318 -10.28 -20.25 -2.52
C CYS A 318 -11.62 -19.80 -3.13
N PRO A 319 -12.09 -18.57 -2.85
CA PRO A 319 -13.35 -18.08 -3.40
C PRO A 319 -13.18 -17.45 -4.80
N PHE A 320 -11.94 -17.31 -5.30
CA PHE A 320 -11.61 -16.54 -6.48
C PHE A 320 -11.17 -17.45 -7.64
N ASN A 321 -12.00 -17.57 -8.68
CA ASN A 321 -11.70 -18.42 -9.85
C ASN A 321 -10.36 -18.06 -10.52
N ASN A 322 -10.04 -16.77 -10.64
CA ASN A 322 -8.79 -16.29 -11.24
C ASN A 322 -7.53 -16.69 -10.45
N LEU A 323 -7.66 -17.05 -9.16
CA LEU A 323 -6.56 -17.52 -8.32
C LEU A 323 -6.51 -19.06 -8.20
N LYS A 324 -7.61 -19.77 -8.50
CA LYS A 324 -7.64 -21.24 -8.39
C LYS A 324 -6.61 -21.92 -9.26
N LEU A 325 -6.40 -21.45 -10.50
CA LEU A 325 -5.40 -22.04 -11.41
C LEU A 325 -3.98 -21.94 -10.84
N ARG A 326 -3.65 -20.84 -10.16
CA ARG A 326 -2.35 -20.65 -9.50
C ARG A 326 -2.10 -21.69 -8.41
N ILE A 327 -3.10 -21.92 -7.56
CA ILE A 327 -3.02 -22.91 -6.49
C ILE A 327 -2.92 -24.32 -7.09
N LEU A 328 -3.74 -24.59 -8.10
CA LEU A 328 -3.74 -25.86 -8.83
C LEU A 328 -2.38 -26.16 -9.49
N ASN A 329 -1.73 -25.18 -10.10
CA ASN A 329 -0.40 -25.35 -10.68
C ASN A 329 0.61 -25.83 -9.63
N ALA A 330 0.60 -25.25 -8.44
CA ALA A 330 1.47 -25.68 -7.34
C ALA A 330 1.13 -27.10 -6.87
N LEU A 331 -0.16 -27.45 -6.79
CA LEU A 331 -0.62 -28.81 -6.49
C LEU A 331 -0.13 -29.82 -7.53
N LEU A 332 -0.27 -29.52 -8.82
CA LEU A 332 0.15 -30.40 -9.91
C LEU A 332 1.65 -30.67 -9.86
N PHE A 333 2.48 -29.64 -9.62
CA PHE A 333 3.92 -29.82 -9.40
C PHE A 333 4.22 -30.77 -8.25
N ILE A 334 3.56 -30.59 -7.09
CA ILE A 334 3.78 -31.46 -5.93
C ILE A 334 3.29 -32.88 -6.18
N MET A 335 2.12 -33.06 -6.78
CA MET A 335 1.56 -34.38 -7.08
C MET A 335 2.49 -35.17 -8.00
N VAL A 336 3.08 -34.51 -9.00
CA VAL A 336 4.13 -35.09 -9.85
C VAL A 336 5.35 -35.45 -9.02
N LYS A 337 5.88 -34.52 -8.23
CA LYS A 337 7.07 -34.75 -7.40
C LYS A 337 6.89 -35.89 -6.38
N LEU A 338 5.67 -36.10 -5.89
CA LEU A 338 5.30 -37.16 -4.95
C LEU A 338 4.86 -38.46 -5.64
N ASN A 339 4.95 -38.56 -6.98
CA ASN A 339 4.54 -39.73 -7.76
C ASN A 339 3.09 -40.17 -7.51
N PHE A 340 2.16 -39.21 -7.46
CA PHE A 340 0.74 -39.51 -7.35
C PHE A 340 0.24 -40.31 -8.55
N ASN A 341 -0.84 -41.07 -8.34
CA ASN A 341 -1.50 -41.81 -9.41
C ASN A 341 -1.95 -40.86 -10.54
N GLU A 342 -1.67 -41.25 -11.79
CA GLU A 342 -1.92 -40.46 -12.99
C GLU A 342 -3.39 -40.05 -13.15
N ASP A 343 -4.34 -40.92 -12.80
CA ASP A 343 -5.78 -40.63 -12.93
C ASP A 343 -6.21 -39.53 -11.96
N ILE A 344 -5.60 -39.46 -10.77
CA ILE A 344 -5.84 -38.37 -9.82
C ILE A 344 -5.33 -37.05 -10.43
N ILE A 345 -4.13 -37.06 -11.01
CA ILE A 345 -3.56 -35.87 -11.63
C ILE A 345 -4.43 -35.40 -12.82
N LYS A 346 -4.87 -36.34 -13.68
CA LYS A 346 -5.80 -36.05 -14.78
C LYS A 346 -7.10 -35.41 -14.32
N ASN A 347 -7.65 -35.83 -13.18
CA ASN A 347 -8.84 -35.20 -12.61
C ASN A 347 -8.58 -33.73 -12.25
N TYR A 348 -7.46 -33.42 -11.59
CA TYR A 348 -7.09 -32.03 -11.30
C TYR A 348 -6.82 -31.21 -12.56
N VAL A 349 -6.19 -31.79 -13.59
CA VAL A 349 -6.06 -31.13 -14.90
C VAL A 349 -7.44 -30.83 -15.50
N GLN A 350 -8.38 -31.76 -15.44
CA GLN A 350 -9.72 -31.52 -15.96
C GLN A 350 -10.46 -30.40 -15.20
N GLN A 351 -10.28 -30.31 -13.89
CA GLN A 351 -10.79 -29.18 -13.10
C GLN A 351 -10.12 -27.87 -13.50
N GLY A 352 -8.80 -27.87 -13.71
CA GLY A 352 -8.04 -26.68 -14.09
C GLY A 352 -8.53 -26.01 -15.36
N LYS A 353 -8.98 -26.80 -16.35
CA LYS A 353 -9.57 -26.27 -17.60
C LYS A 353 -10.73 -25.31 -17.36
N THR A 354 -11.47 -25.46 -16.25
CA THR A 354 -12.58 -24.56 -15.90
C THR A 354 -12.11 -23.15 -15.52
N TYR A 355 -10.86 -23.00 -15.07
CA TYR A 355 -10.31 -21.74 -14.57
C TYR A 355 -9.32 -21.06 -15.53
N VAL A 356 -8.94 -21.73 -16.63
CA VAL A 356 -7.89 -21.24 -17.55
C VAL A 356 -8.20 -19.83 -18.08
N ASN A 357 -9.43 -19.58 -18.51
CA ASN A 357 -9.81 -18.31 -19.12
C ASN A 357 -9.84 -17.14 -18.12
N ASP A 358 -9.99 -17.42 -16.83
CA ASP A 358 -10.04 -16.42 -15.76
C ASP A 358 -8.64 -16.09 -15.20
N ALA A 359 -7.66 -16.95 -15.43
CA ALA A 359 -6.32 -16.83 -14.87
C ALA A 359 -5.44 -15.85 -15.66
N ILE A 360 -4.38 -15.35 -15.02
CA ILE A 360 -3.36 -14.53 -15.71
C ILE A 360 -2.50 -15.38 -16.64
N GLU A 361 -1.90 -14.75 -17.66
CA GLU A 361 -1.10 -15.43 -18.69
C GLU A 361 -0.02 -16.35 -18.09
N GLY A 362 0.67 -15.90 -17.04
CA GLY A 362 1.71 -16.69 -16.40
C GLY A 362 1.21 -18.02 -15.82
N ASP A 363 0.06 -18.00 -15.18
CA ASP A 363 -0.56 -19.21 -14.61
C ASP A 363 -1.09 -20.13 -15.73
N GLN A 364 -1.58 -19.57 -16.85
CA GLN A 364 -1.98 -20.33 -18.03
C GLN A 364 -0.80 -21.03 -18.72
N ILE A 365 0.36 -20.36 -18.80
CA ILE A 365 1.59 -20.93 -19.39
C ILE A 365 2.03 -22.18 -18.62
N ILE A 366 2.02 -22.11 -17.28
CA ILE A 366 2.35 -23.25 -16.42
C ILE A 366 1.33 -24.36 -16.62
N PHE A 367 0.03 -24.04 -16.57
CA PHE A 367 -1.02 -25.06 -16.64
C PHE A 367 -1.01 -25.83 -17.97
N LYS A 368 -0.73 -25.15 -19.08
CA LYS A 368 -0.67 -25.74 -20.42
C LYS A 368 0.37 -26.85 -20.56
N TYR A 369 1.44 -26.81 -19.76
CA TYR A 369 2.39 -27.91 -19.68
C TYR A 369 1.74 -29.19 -19.15
N PHE A 370 1.02 -29.09 -18.02
CA PHE A 370 0.33 -30.23 -17.41
C PHE A 370 -0.80 -30.73 -18.30
N GLU A 371 -1.56 -29.82 -18.93
CA GLU A 371 -2.57 -30.19 -19.93
C GLU A 371 -1.95 -31.05 -21.05
N PHE A 372 -0.90 -30.56 -21.72
CA PHE A 372 -0.24 -31.34 -22.77
C PHE A 372 0.33 -32.67 -22.28
N LYS A 373 0.97 -32.69 -21.11
CA LYS A 373 1.56 -33.90 -20.57
C LYS A 373 0.51 -34.99 -20.34
N TYR A 374 -0.60 -34.66 -19.69
CA TYR A 374 -1.62 -35.63 -19.27
C TYR A 374 -2.71 -35.90 -20.31
N GLU A 375 -2.71 -35.17 -21.43
CA GLU A 375 -3.47 -35.50 -22.65
C GLU A 375 -2.68 -36.39 -23.64
N ASN A 376 -1.53 -36.93 -23.22
CA ASN A 376 -0.62 -37.71 -24.08
C ASN A 376 -0.13 -36.95 -25.32
N ASN A 377 0.01 -35.63 -25.21
CA ASN A 377 0.52 -34.80 -26.29
C ASN A 377 2.05 -34.85 -26.31
N GLN A 378 2.64 -35.48 -27.34
CA GLN A 378 4.10 -35.59 -27.52
C GLN A 378 4.82 -34.22 -27.56
N TYR A 379 4.11 -33.12 -27.79
CA TYR A 379 4.67 -31.78 -27.81
C TYR A 379 4.96 -31.20 -26.41
N TYR A 380 4.55 -31.85 -25.32
CA TYR A 380 4.70 -31.30 -23.96
C TYR A 380 6.16 -30.99 -23.60
N ARG A 381 7.12 -31.87 -23.92
CA ARG A 381 8.57 -31.63 -23.68
C ARG A 381 9.12 -30.46 -24.48
N LYS A 382 8.71 -30.33 -25.75
CA LYS A 382 9.08 -29.20 -26.60
C LYS A 382 8.49 -27.89 -26.06
N TYR A 383 7.23 -27.90 -25.65
CA TYR A 383 6.59 -26.75 -25.02
C TYR A 383 7.31 -26.34 -23.72
N ALA A 384 7.63 -27.31 -22.88
CA ALA A 384 8.32 -27.07 -21.63
C ALA A 384 9.67 -26.37 -21.85
N THR A 385 10.52 -26.95 -22.70
CA THR A 385 11.87 -26.43 -22.99
C THR A 385 11.87 -25.08 -23.71
N THR A 386 10.92 -24.84 -24.64
CA THR A 386 10.92 -23.63 -25.47
C THR A 386 10.11 -22.47 -24.90
N LYS A 387 9.11 -22.74 -24.05
CA LYS A 387 8.20 -21.71 -23.51
C LYS A 387 8.19 -21.67 -21.99
N LEU A 388 7.93 -22.79 -21.32
CA LEU A 388 7.76 -22.80 -19.86
C LEU A 388 9.08 -22.53 -19.12
N LEU A 389 10.14 -23.24 -19.45
CA LEU A 389 11.45 -23.12 -18.78
C LEU A 389 12.03 -21.71 -18.86
N PRO A 390 12.07 -21.05 -20.04
CA PRO A 390 12.47 -19.65 -20.14
C PRO A 390 11.58 -18.73 -19.30
N PHE A 391 10.27 -18.95 -19.28
CA PHE A 391 9.33 -18.19 -18.46
C PHE A 391 9.57 -18.37 -16.94
N MET A 392 9.91 -19.59 -16.50
CA MET A 392 10.18 -19.89 -15.09
C MET A 392 11.52 -19.31 -14.65
N LEU A 393 12.58 -19.45 -15.46
CA LEU A 393 13.93 -18.95 -15.18
C LEU A 393 14.02 -17.41 -15.20
N ALA A 394 13.11 -16.73 -15.90
CA ALA A 394 13.07 -15.27 -15.93
C ALA A 394 12.73 -14.65 -14.57
N GLU A 395 12.13 -15.41 -13.64
CA GLU A 395 11.76 -14.92 -12.30
C GLU A 395 12.41 -15.77 -11.19
N PRO A 396 13.39 -15.24 -10.44
CA PRO A 396 14.11 -15.99 -9.40
C PRO A 396 13.21 -16.64 -8.33
N ARG A 397 12.02 -16.10 -8.09
CA ARG A 397 11.03 -16.63 -7.13
C ARG A 397 10.46 -17.99 -7.53
N ARG A 398 10.67 -18.45 -8.76
CA ARG A 398 10.15 -19.72 -9.29
C ARG A 398 11.18 -20.84 -9.32
N ILE A 399 12.34 -20.65 -8.69
CA ILE A 399 13.45 -21.59 -8.81
C ILE A 399 13.08 -23.01 -8.34
N ASP A 400 12.35 -23.16 -7.23
CA ASP A 400 11.96 -24.48 -6.72
C ASP A 400 11.02 -25.22 -7.68
N PHE A 401 10.05 -24.50 -8.28
CA PHE A 401 9.19 -25.07 -9.32
C PHE A 401 9.96 -25.37 -10.61
N THR A 402 11.00 -24.58 -10.90
CA THR A 402 11.87 -24.85 -12.05
C THR A 402 12.65 -26.14 -11.84
N ILE A 403 13.16 -26.37 -10.63
CA ILE A 403 13.84 -27.62 -10.26
C ILE A 403 12.88 -28.81 -10.40
N MET A 404 11.66 -28.70 -9.87
CA MET A 404 10.63 -29.75 -10.04
C MET A 404 10.32 -30.04 -11.50
N LEU A 405 10.23 -29.00 -12.33
CA LEU A 405 10.02 -29.16 -13.76
C LEU A 405 11.19 -29.87 -14.45
N PHE A 406 12.43 -29.56 -14.04
CA PHE A 406 13.61 -30.24 -14.56
C PHE A 406 13.58 -31.73 -14.21
N GLU A 407 13.34 -32.07 -12.95
CA GLU A 407 13.23 -33.46 -12.51
C GLU A 407 12.15 -34.19 -13.32
N ASP A 408 10.97 -33.60 -13.47
CA ASP A 408 9.87 -34.19 -14.25
C ASP A 408 10.14 -34.37 -15.76
N LEU A 409 11.03 -33.58 -16.35
CA LEU A 409 11.35 -33.68 -17.77
C LEU A 409 12.39 -34.74 -18.09
N TYR A 410 13.26 -35.06 -17.12
CA TYR A 410 14.45 -35.87 -17.30
C TYR A 410 14.44 -37.19 -16.51
N ASP A 411 13.54 -37.36 -15.55
CA ASP A 411 13.06 -38.66 -15.06
C ASP A 411 12.06 -39.28 -16.05
#